data_AF-A0A3C0A470-F1
#
_entry.id   AF-A0A3C0A470-F1
#
_cell.length_a   1.000
_cell.length_b   1.000
_cell.length_c   1.000
_cell.angle_alpha   90.00
_cell.angle_beta   90.00
_cell.angle_gamma   90.00
#
_symmetry.space_group_name_H-M   'P 1'
#
loop_
_entity.id
_entity.type
_entity.pdbx_description
1 polymer ?
#
loop_
_entity_poly.entity_id
_entity_poly.type
_entity_poly.pdbx_seq_one_letter_code
_entity_poly.pdbx_strand_id
1 'polypeptide(L)' 'MKIFEYTEAKKALARSQKALNTLRRDSLGYKNELRKYIESLIAFKGHALCMDVKAERKKMARLLADCVAGMK' A
#
# COMPACT_ATOMS: atom_id res chain seq x y z
N MET A 1 14.20 3.28 16.77
CA MET A 1 13.32 3.34 15.58
C MET A 1 13.94 4.32 14.60
N LYS A 2 14.31 3.91 13.37
CA LYS A 2 15.14 4.73 12.47
C LYS A 2 14.26 5.70 11.67
N ILE A 3 14.36 7.00 11.97
CA ILE A 3 13.68 8.13 11.29
C ILE A 3 13.77 8.03 9.75
N PHE A 4 14.85 7.45 9.24
CA PHE A 4 15.07 7.19 7.82
C PHE A 4 14.00 6.30 7.18
N GLU A 5 13.63 5.18 7.81
CA GLU A 5 12.69 4.20 7.25
C GLU A 5 11.27 4.79 7.13
N TYR A 6 10.86 5.58 8.13
CA TYR A 6 9.61 6.33 8.10
C TYR A 6 9.58 7.34 6.95
N THR A 7 10.67 8.07 6.75
CA THR A 7 10.76 9.11 5.72
C THR A 7 10.72 8.50 4.32
N GLU A 8 11.39 7.37 4.10
CA GLU A 8 11.35 6.65 2.83
C GLU A 8 9.96 6.05 2.56
N ALA A 9 9.30 5.48 3.56
CA ALA A 9 7.91 5.00 3.43
C ALA A 9 6.95 6.16 3.06
N LYS A 10 7.11 7.34 3.68
CA LYS A 10 6.32 8.53 3.35
C LYS A 10 6.53 9.00 1.90
N LYS A 11 7.78 9.02 1.42
CA LYS A 11 8.10 9.37 0.02
C LYS A 11 7.53 8.34 -0.97
N ALA A 12 7.60 7.04 -0.63
CA ALA A 12 7.04 5.98 -1.46
C ALA A 12 5.51 6.09 -1.58
N LEU A 13 4.83 6.40 -0.47
CA LEU A 13 3.40 6.65 -0.42
C LEU A 13 2.98 7.83 -1.31
N ALA A 14 3.71 8.96 -1.22
CA ALA A 14 3.43 10.14 -2.03
C ALA A 14 3.63 9.87 -3.54
N ARG A 15 4.67 9.12 -3.92
CA ARG A 15 4.94 8.75 -5.32
C ARG A 15 3.83 7.88 -5.91
N SER A 16 3.45 6.83 -5.20
CA SER A 16 2.41 5.91 -5.62
C SER A 16 1.02 6.57 -5.66
N GLN A 17 0.70 7.46 -4.72
CA GLN A 17 -0.52 8.27 -4.79
C GLN A 17 -0.57 9.15 -6.05
N LYS A 18 0.55 9.82 -6.37
CA LYS A 18 0.63 10.67 -7.57
C LYS A 18 0.44 9.84 -8.83
N ALA A 19 1.06 8.66 -8.90
CA ALA A 19 0.91 7.77 -10.05
C ALA A 19 -0.52 7.21 -10.17
N LEU A 20 -1.18 6.86 -9.06
CA LEU A 20 -2.59 6.45 -9.04
C LEU A 20 -3.54 7.54 -9.57
N ASN A 21 -3.27 8.81 -9.26
CA ASN A 21 -4.08 9.92 -9.75
C ASN A 21 -3.97 10.13 -11.26
N THR A 22 -2.86 9.70 -11.87
CA THR A 22 -2.63 9.83 -13.33
C THR A 22 -3.16 8.61 -14.11
N LEU A 23 -3.24 7.44 -13.48
CA LEU A 23 -3.61 6.19 -14.14
C LEU A 23 -5.13 5.99 -14.15
N ARG A 24 -5.67 5.48 -15.26
CA ARG A 24 -7.07 5.06 -15.34
C ARG A 24 -7.31 3.86 -14.42
N ARG A 25 -8.39 3.89 -13.64
CA ARG A 25 -8.72 2.87 -12.62
C ARG A 25 -8.75 1.43 -13.13
N ASP A 26 -9.16 1.25 -14.39
CA ASP A 26 -9.28 -0.09 -14.98
C ASP A 26 -7.98 -0.60 -15.60
N SER A 27 -6.95 0.25 -15.68
CA SER A 27 -5.66 -0.14 -16.25
C SER A 27 -4.92 -1.10 -15.32
N LEU A 28 -4.19 -2.05 -15.91
CA LEU A 28 -3.28 -2.92 -15.16
C LEU A 28 -2.23 -2.11 -14.38
N GLY A 29 -1.79 -0.98 -14.96
CA GLY A 29 -0.90 -0.03 -14.31
C GLY A 29 -1.47 0.51 -13.00
N TYR A 30 -2.75 0.91 -12.98
CA TYR A 30 -3.42 1.38 -11.77
C TYR A 30 -3.50 0.29 -10.70
N LYS A 31 -3.88 -0.94 -11.07
CA LYS A 31 -3.95 -2.08 -10.13
C LYS A 31 -2.59 -2.38 -9.49
N ASN A 32 -1.52 -2.34 -10.28
CA ASN A 32 -0.16 -2.56 -9.79
C ASN A 32 0.31 -1.42 -8.87
N GLU A 33 0.02 -0.18 -9.24
CA GLU A 33 0.41 0.97 -8.44
C GLU A 33 -0.42 1.08 -7.15
N LEU A 34 -1.66 0.62 -7.16
CA LEU A 34 -2.53 0.53 -5.99
C LEU A 34 -1.96 -0.45 -4.97
N ARG A 35 -1.44 -1.60 -5.44
CA ARG A 35 -0.75 -2.57 -4.59
C ARG A 35 0.47 -1.94 -3.91
N LYS A 36 1.31 -1.22 -4.65
CA LYS A 36 2.48 -0.52 -4.09
C LYS A 36 2.09 0.57 -3.08
N TYR A 37 1.03 1.33 -3.38
CA TYR A 37 0.50 2.35 -2.48
C TYR A 37 0.07 1.74 -1.15
N ILE A 38 -0.69 0.64 -1.20
CA ILE A 38 -1.14 -0.09 -0.02
C ILE A 38 0.03 -0.63 0.79
N GLU A 39 1.03 -1.25 0.15
CA GLU A 39 2.24 -1.74 0.85
C GLU A 39 3.00 -0.60 1.54
N SER A 40 3.14 0.54 0.85
CA SER A 40 3.77 1.74 1.40
C SER A 40 2.98 2.31 2.57
N LEU A 41 1.64 2.26 2.51
CA LEU A 41 0.74 2.72 3.57
C LEU A 41 0.86 1.85 4.82
N ILE A 42 0.99 0.53 4.66
CA ILE A 42 1.19 -0.40 5.79
C ILE A 42 2.55 -0.16 6.43
N ALA A 43 3.61 -0.02 5.65
CA ALA A 43 4.94 0.30 6.16
C ALA A 43 4.92 1.65 6.90
N PHE A 44 4.31 2.68 6.29
CA PHE A 44 4.15 3.99 6.90
C PHE A 44 3.39 3.91 8.23
N LYS A 45 2.24 3.24 8.30
CA LYS A 45 1.46 3.07 9.54
C LYS A 45 2.19 2.23 10.58
N GLY A 46 2.90 1.18 10.17
CA GLY A 46 3.74 0.39 11.08
C GLY A 46 4.82 1.23 11.76
N HIS A 47 5.44 2.14 11.01
CA HIS A 47 6.42 3.07 11.56
C HIS A 47 5.79 4.25 12.32
N ALA A 48 4.69 4.84 11.86
CA ALA A 48 4.07 6.00 12.51
C ALA A 48 3.27 5.65 13.77
N LEU A 49 2.65 4.47 13.78
CA LEU A 49 1.70 4.04 14.82
C LEU A 49 2.22 2.84 15.64
N CYS A 50 3.49 2.44 15.47
CA CYS A 50 4.09 1.27 16.11
C CYS A 50 3.27 -0.03 15.93
N MET A 51 2.56 -0.15 14.80
CA MET A 51 1.75 -1.32 14.51
C MET A 51 2.59 -2.49 13.98
N ASP A 52 2.18 -3.73 14.25
CA ASP A 52 2.80 -4.91 13.66
C ASP A 52 2.54 -4.97 12.15
N VAL A 53 3.57 -4.57 11.39
CA VAL A 53 3.59 -4.59 9.92
C VAL A 53 3.25 -5.96 9.35
N LYS A 54 3.67 -7.06 10.01
CA LYS A 54 3.37 -8.42 9.52
C LYS A 54 1.89 -8.74 9.67
N ALA A 55 1.29 -8.39 10.81
CA ALA A 55 -0.13 -8.59 11.05
C ALA A 55 -0.98 -7.79 10.03
N GLU A 56 -0.63 -6.53 9.77
CA GLU A 56 -1.33 -5.68 8.80
C GLU A 56 -1.16 -6.16 7.36
N ARG A 57 0.04 -6.61 6.96
CA ARG A 57 0.24 -7.27 5.65
C ARG A 57 -0.66 -8.49 5.48
N LYS A 58 -0.81 -9.32 6.52
CA LYS A 58 -1.64 -10.53 6.47
C LYS A 58 -3.13 -10.20 6.33
N LYS A 59 -3.62 -9.19 7.05
CA LYS A 59 -5.01 -8.69 6.89
C LYS A 59 -5.24 -8.17 5.47
N MET A 60 -4.29 -7.41 4.95
CA MET A 60 -4.43 -6.81 3.62
C MET A 60 -4.36 -7.84 2.49
N ALA A 61 -3.50 -8.86 2.61
CA ALA A 61 -3.45 -9.97 1.67
C ALA A 61 -4.79 -10.73 1.60
N ARG A 62 -5.48 -10.90 2.75
CA ARG A 62 -6.84 -11.47 2.79
C ARG A 62 -7.85 -10.56 2.09
N LEU A 63 -7.89 -9.27 2.45
CA LEU A 63 -8.81 -8.31 1.81
C LEU A 63 -8.61 -8.21 0.30
N LEU A 64 -7.36 -8.26 -0.19
CA LEU A 64 -7.06 -8.30 -1.61
C LEU A 64 -7.51 -9.61 -2.27
N ALA A 65 -7.31 -10.75 -1.61
CA ALA A 65 -7.81 -12.03 -2.09
C ALA A 65 -9.34 -12.06 -2.17
N ASP A 66 -10.03 -11.53 -1.16
CA ASP A 66 -11.50 -11.45 -1.10
C ASP A 66 -12.05 -10.51 -2.18
N CYS A 67 -11.42 -9.34 -2.39
CA CYS A 67 -11.77 -8.43 -3.50
C CYS A 67 -11.59 -9.09 -4.88
N VAL A 68 -10.54 -9.90 -5.08
CA VAL A 68 -10.32 -10.60 -6.35
C VAL A 68 -11.30 -11.77 -6.52
N ALA A 69 -11.66 -12.46 -5.44
CA ALA A 69 -12.63 -13.56 -5.46
C ALA A 69 -14.06 -13.09 -5.72
N GLY A 70 -14.44 -11.90 -5.24
CA GLY A 70 -15.77 -11.30 -5.44
C GLY A 70 -16.01 -10.62 -6.79
N MET A 71 -15.00 -10.56 -7.66
CA MET A 71 -15.13 -10.06 -9.05
C MET A 71 -15.48 -11.17 -10.06
N LYS A 72 -15.96 -12.33 -9.59
CA LYS A 72 -16.46 -13.43 -10.43
C LYS A 72 -17.95 -13.34 -10.68
#